data_AF-A0A959RWP6-F1
#
_entry.id   AF-A0A959RWP6-F1
#
_cell.length_a   1.000
_cell.length_b   1.000
_cell.length_c   1.000
_cell.angle_alpha   90.00
_cell.angle_beta   90.00
_cell.angle_gamma   90.00
#
_symmetry.space_group_name_H-M   'P 1'
#
loop_
_entity.id
_entity.type
_entity.pdbx_description
1 polymer ?
#
loop_
_entity_poly.entity_id
_entity_poly.type
_entity_poly.pdbx_seq_one_letter_code
_entity_poly.pdbx_strand_id
1 'polypeptide(L)'
;MIQISNLEKLGMTGKTKILVVMPHPDDESVFTAGFILKASKVNVKLDLLCMSYGEKSTKKYSVNENNDLGEVRKTELGNACKILGVSSLIIKNYGDGKLENKTEEMYSFLKEVYEKNEYDWVLTL
;
A
#
# COMPACT_ATOMS: atom_id res chain seq x y z
N MET A 1 -19.23 12.21 2.22
CA MET A 1 -18.68 11.47 1.05
C MET A 1 -17.76 12.42 0.29
N ILE A 2 -16.43 12.24 0.32
CA ILE A 2 -15.48 13.16 -0.36
C ILE A 2 -15.76 13.10 -1.88
N GLN A 3 -16.20 14.20 -2.50
CA GLN A 3 -16.49 14.25 -3.94
C GLN A 3 -15.18 14.29 -4.76
N ILE A 4 -15.18 13.80 -6.00
CA ILE A 4 -14.04 13.87 -6.93
C ILE A 4 -13.57 15.31 -7.14
N SER A 5 -14.51 16.27 -7.09
CA SER A 5 -14.26 17.71 -7.10
C SER A 5 -13.29 18.21 -6.02
N ASN A 6 -12.99 17.41 -5.01
CA ASN A 6 -12.00 17.73 -3.99
C ASN A 6 -10.57 17.33 -4.38
N LEU A 7 -10.36 16.34 -5.25
CA LEU A 7 -9.02 15.92 -5.68
C LEU A 7 -8.42 16.93 -6.68
N GLU A 8 -9.23 17.46 -7.59
CA GLU A 8 -8.81 18.54 -8.51
C GLU A 8 -8.38 19.80 -7.75
N LYS A 9 -9.06 20.12 -6.63
CA LYS A 9 -8.66 21.24 -5.76
C LYS A 9 -7.30 21.03 -5.08
N LEU A 10 -6.88 19.77 -4.90
CA LEU A 10 -5.55 19.41 -4.42
C LEU A 10 -4.52 19.37 -5.57
N GLY A 11 -4.91 19.74 -6.79
CA GLY A 11 -4.05 19.67 -7.98
C GLY A 11 -3.77 18.25 -8.46
N MET A 12 -4.51 17.25 -7.98
CA MET A 12 -4.34 15.87 -8.42
C MET A 12 -4.97 15.67 -9.80
N THR A 13 -4.17 15.23 -10.76
CA THR A 13 -4.56 15.01 -12.15
C THR A 13 -4.10 13.63 -12.62
N GLY A 14 -4.45 13.24 -13.85
CA GLY A 14 -3.96 11.98 -14.43
C GLY A 14 -2.44 11.92 -14.67
N LYS A 15 -1.70 13.00 -14.40
CA LYS A 15 -0.23 13.01 -14.41
C LYS A 15 0.38 12.81 -13.01
N THR A 16 -0.43 12.93 -11.96
CA THR A 16 0.03 12.81 -10.59
C THR A 16 0.41 11.36 -10.27
N LYS A 17 1.52 11.19 -9.55
CA LYS A 17 1.98 9.91 -9.01
C LYS A 17 1.95 9.95 -7.48
N ILE A 18 1.35 8.94 -6.88
CA ILE A 18 1.23 8.84 -5.42
C ILE A 18 1.80 7.50 -4.97
N LEU A 19 2.65 7.56 -3.94
CA LEU A 19 3.11 6.38 -3.21
C LEU A 19 2.27 6.21 -1.95
N VAL A 20 1.58 5.08 -1.84
CA VAL A 20 0.89 4.66 -0.62
C VAL A 20 1.80 3.72 0.15
N VAL A 21 2.17 4.05 1.37
CA VAL A 21 3.07 3.27 2.21
C VAL A 21 2.28 2.72 3.39
N MET A 22 2.28 1.40 3.58
CA MET A 22 1.54 0.73 4.63
C MET A 22 2.38 -0.36 5.31
N PRO A 23 2.23 -0.57 6.62
CA PRO A 23 3.01 -1.59 7.31
C PRO A 23 2.53 -3.02 7.00
N HIS A 24 1.22 -3.27 6.86
CA HIS A 24 0.68 -4.63 6.72
C HIS A 24 -0.30 -4.79 5.53
N PRO A 25 -0.48 -6.04 5.03
CA PRO A 25 -1.47 -6.38 4.01
C PRO A 25 -2.93 -6.28 4.52
N ASP A 26 -3.63 -5.18 4.29
CA ASP A 26 -5.05 -4.87 4.65
C ASP A 26 -5.20 -3.40 5.02
N ASP A 27 -4.16 -2.77 5.54
CA ASP A 27 -4.12 -1.36 5.90
C ASP A 27 -4.55 -0.44 4.74
N GLU A 28 -4.23 -0.81 3.51
CA GLU A 28 -4.66 -0.05 2.33
C GLU A 28 -6.18 -0.08 2.18
N SER A 29 -6.79 -1.23 2.46
CA SER A 29 -8.22 -1.43 2.37
C SER A 29 -8.95 -0.74 3.52
N VAL A 30 -8.41 -0.87 4.75
CA VAL A 30 -9.03 -0.33 5.97
C VAL A 30 -8.97 1.20 5.99
N PHE A 31 -7.82 1.78 5.67
CA PHE A 31 -7.59 3.20 5.90
C PHE A 31 -7.69 4.06 4.65
N THR A 32 -7.39 3.52 3.46
CA THR A 32 -7.18 4.34 2.26
C THR A 32 -7.96 3.91 1.02
N ALA A 33 -8.72 2.81 1.05
CA ALA A 33 -9.47 2.30 -0.11
C ALA A 33 -10.33 3.37 -0.79
N GLY A 34 -11.08 4.16 0.01
CA GLY A 34 -11.94 5.21 -0.51
C GLY A 34 -11.19 6.34 -1.22
N PHE A 35 -9.94 6.58 -0.84
CA PHE A 35 -9.04 7.53 -1.52
C PHE A 35 -8.46 6.90 -2.79
N ILE A 36 -7.85 5.72 -2.68
CA ILE A 36 -7.22 4.99 -3.80
C ILE A 36 -8.22 4.82 -4.96
N LEU A 37 -9.45 4.37 -4.67
CA LEU A 37 -10.51 4.21 -5.67
C LEU A 37 -10.88 5.51 -6.38
N LYS A 38 -10.86 6.66 -5.69
CA LYS A 38 -11.20 7.96 -6.29
C LYS A 38 -10.05 8.52 -7.10
N ALA A 39 -8.83 8.41 -6.59
CA ALA A 39 -7.63 8.83 -7.30
C ALA A 39 -7.44 7.99 -8.59
N SER A 40 -7.66 6.68 -8.51
CA SER A 40 -7.60 5.78 -9.68
C SER A 40 -8.61 6.20 -10.77
N LYS A 41 -9.84 6.62 -10.40
CA LYS A 41 -10.87 7.08 -11.34
C LYS A 41 -10.50 8.35 -12.12
N VAL A 42 -9.54 9.13 -11.63
CA VAL A 42 -9.01 10.32 -12.34
C VAL A 42 -7.63 10.05 -12.95
N ASN A 43 -7.28 8.78 -13.13
CA ASN A 43 -6.04 8.28 -13.76
C ASN A 43 -4.76 8.67 -13.01
N VAL A 44 -4.83 8.96 -11.72
CA VAL A 44 -3.63 9.12 -10.89
C VAL A 44 -2.88 7.79 -10.84
N LYS A 45 -1.57 7.82 -11.05
CA LYS A 45 -0.73 6.63 -10.88
C LYS A 45 -0.53 6.36 -9.40
N LEU A 46 -0.96 5.21 -8.93
CA LEU A 46 -0.93 4.82 -7.53
C LEU A 46 -0.01 3.60 -7.37
N ASP A 47 1.14 3.79 -6.73
CA ASP A 47 1.99 2.67 -6.35
C ASP A 47 1.81 2.41 -4.84
N LEU A 48 1.76 1.14 -4.46
CA LEU A 48 1.61 0.73 -3.07
C LEU A 48 2.86 0.00 -2.60
N LEU A 49 3.39 0.40 -1.46
CA LEU A 49 4.48 -0.26 -0.76
C LEU A 49 4.00 -0.84 0.58
N CYS A 50 4.13 -2.15 0.72
CA CYS A 50 3.87 -2.86 1.98
C CYS A 50 5.18 -3.35 2.63
N MET A 51 5.34 -3.12 3.94
CA MET A 51 6.59 -3.35 4.68
C MET A 51 6.67 -4.72 5.40
N SER A 52 5.62 -5.52 5.35
CA SER A 52 5.58 -6.85 5.95
C SER A 52 4.68 -7.80 5.16
N TYR A 53 4.69 -9.09 5.51
CA TYR A 53 3.69 -10.03 5.02
C TYR A 53 2.49 -10.17 5.97
N GLY A 54 2.48 -9.45 7.10
CA GLY A 54 1.45 -9.59 8.12
C GLY A 54 1.42 -10.98 8.75
N GLU A 55 2.57 -11.65 8.80
CA GLU A 55 2.70 -13.07 9.15
C GLU A 55 2.48 -13.38 10.64
N LYS A 56 2.42 -12.36 11.52
CA LYS A 56 2.12 -12.55 12.95
C LYS A 56 0.63 -12.46 13.28
N SER A 57 -0.22 -12.22 12.29
CA SER A 57 -1.67 -12.21 12.49
C SER A 57 -2.23 -13.61 12.79
N THR A 58 -3.51 -13.67 13.14
CA THR A 58 -4.17 -14.93 13.52
C THR A 58 -4.65 -15.70 12.29
N LYS A 59 -4.37 -17.02 12.24
CA LYS A 59 -4.92 -17.92 11.20
C LYS A 59 -6.38 -18.33 11.48
N LYS A 60 -6.91 -18.00 12.67
CA LYS A 60 -8.12 -18.58 13.28
C LYS A 60 -9.39 -18.54 12.43
N TYR A 61 -9.49 -17.64 11.45
CA TYR A 61 -10.73 -17.39 10.72
C TYR A 61 -10.69 -17.67 9.21
N SER A 62 -9.53 -17.98 8.63
CA SER A 62 -9.42 -17.97 7.15
C SER A 62 -8.40 -18.93 6.55
N VAL A 63 -7.37 -19.35 7.29
CA VAL A 63 -6.22 -20.02 6.70
C VAL A 63 -6.04 -21.40 7.34
N ASN A 64 -6.02 -22.45 6.51
CA ASN A 64 -5.65 -23.79 6.94
C ASN A 64 -4.32 -23.70 7.72
N GLU A 65 -4.22 -24.36 8.88
CA GLU A 65 -3.05 -24.28 9.75
C GLU A 65 -1.73 -24.56 9.01
N ASN A 66 -1.80 -25.42 7.98
CA ASN A 66 -0.67 -25.82 7.13
C ASN A 66 -0.22 -24.76 6.10
N ASN A 67 -1.03 -23.73 5.82
CA ASN A 67 -0.68 -22.70 4.85
C ASN A 67 0.19 -21.61 5.48
N ASP A 68 1.13 -21.08 4.70
CA ASP A 68 1.89 -19.90 5.09
C ASP A 68 0.98 -18.66 5.05
N LEU A 69 0.74 -18.05 6.21
CA LEU A 69 -0.14 -16.90 6.34
C LEU A 69 0.39 -15.69 5.55
N GLY A 70 1.71 -15.50 5.50
CA GLY A 70 2.32 -14.40 4.76
C GLY A 70 2.13 -14.54 3.25
N GLU A 71 2.24 -15.76 2.70
CA GLU A 71 1.95 -16.01 1.28
C GLU A 71 0.47 -15.78 0.93
N VAL A 72 -0.44 -16.22 1.81
CA VAL A 72 -1.88 -15.98 1.64
C VAL A 72 -2.15 -14.48 1.64
N ARG A 73 -1.68 -13.74 2.64
CA ARG A 73 -1.92 -12.30 2.77
C ARG A 73 -1.28 -11.48 1.65
N LYS A 74 -0.12 -11.89 1.14
CA LYS A 74 0.46 -11.31 -0.07
C LYS A 74 -0.46 -11.45 -1.28
N THR A 75 -1.05 -12.63 -1.44
CA THR A 75 -1.99 -12.92 -2.54
C THR A 75 -3.26 -12.09 -2.38
N GLU A 76 -3.79 -11.99 -1.16
CA GLU A 76 -4.95 -11.16 -0.83
C GLU A 76 -4.70 -9.68 -1.13
N LEU A 77 -3.56 -9.13 -0.69
CA LEU A 77 -3.16 -7.75 -1.00
C LEU A 77 -3.02 -7.53 -2.50
N GLY A 78 -2.38 -8.45 -3.22
CA GLY A 78 -2.28 -8.37 -4.68
C GLY A 78 -3.65 -8.31 -5.36
N ASN A 79 -4.63 -9.05 -4.85
CA ASN A 79 -6.00 -9.02 -5.37
C ASN A 79 -6.73 -7.72 -4.98
N ALA A 80 -6.58 -7.26 -3.74
CA ALA A 80 -7.14 -5.99 -3.28
C ALA A 80 -6.60 -4.80 -4.10
N CYS A 81 -5.29 -4.74 -4.33
CA CYS A 81 -4.65 -3.73 -5.17
C CYS A 81 -5.24 -3.68 -6.59
N LYS A 82 -5.51 -4.83 -7.21
CA LYS A 82 -6.16 -4.89 -8.53
C LYS A 82 -7.57 -4.30 -8.51
N ILE A 83 -8.35 -4.61 -7.47
CA ILE A 83 -9.72 -4.09 -7.30
C ILE A 83 -9.69 -2.57 -7.08
N LEU A 84 -8.75 -2.09 -6.27
CA LEU A 84 -8.62 -0.69 -5.93
C LEU A 84 -8.04 0.17 -7.07
N GLY A 85 -7.47 -0.45 -8.10
CA GLY A 85 -6.84 0.26 -9.22
C GLY A 85 -5.44 0.78 -8.92
N VAL A 86 -4.70 0.08 -8.04
CA VAL A 86 -3.27 0.30 -7.79
C VAL A 86 -2.48 -0.10 -9.03
N SER A 87 -1.58 0.77 -9.48
CA SER A 87 -0.75 0.62 -10.67
C SER A 87 0.41 -0.35 -10.46
N SER A 88 1.03 -0.34 -9.28
CA SER A 88 2.15 -1.22 -8.92
C SER A 88 2.10 -1.57 -7.45
N LEU A 89 2.37 -2.84 -7.13
CA LEU A 89 2.51 -3.32 -5.76
C LEU A 89 3.96 -3.71 -5.49
N ILE A 90 4.55 -3.12 -4.46
CA ILE A 90 5.89 -3.43 -3.96
C ILE A 90 5.72 -4.00 -2.55
N ILE A 91 6.30 -5.18 -2.31
CA ILE A 91 6.30 -5.77 -0.97
C ILE A 91 7.74 -5.98 -0.53
N LYS A 92 8.16 -5.23 0.48
CA LYS A 92 9.47 -5.32 1.10
C LYS A 92 9.30 -5.82 2.52
N ASN A 93 9.49 -7.12 2.73
CA ASN A 93 9.25 -7.72 4.05
C ASN A 93 10.42 -7.44 5.02
N TYR A 94 10.17 -6.60 6.02
CA TYR A 94 11.06 -6.40 7.18
C TYR A 94 10.66 -7.25 8.39
N GLY A 95 9.55 -7.97 8.28
CA GLY A 95 8.97 -8.82 9.31
C GLY A 95 7.92 -8.08 10.14
N ASP A 96 6.74 -8.71 10.26
CA ASP A 96 5.63 -8.20 11.06
C ASP A 96 6.06 -8.05 12.54
N GLY A 97 5.73 -6.91 13.15
CA GLY A 97 6.15 -6.52 14.50
C GLY A 97 7.67 -6.42 14.68
N LYS A 98 8.44 -6.16 13.62
CA LYS A 98 9.89 -5.88 13.68
C LYS A 98 10.28 -4.53 13.10
N LEU A 99 9.34 -3.77 12.53
CA LEU A 99 9.60 -2.51 11.82
C LEU A 99 10.30 -1.46 12.69
N GLU A 100 9.99 -1.38 13.98
CA GLU A 100 10.58 -0.41 14.92
C GLU A 100 12.12 -0.48 14.97
N ASN A 101 12.70 -1.65 14.73
CA ASN A 101 14.16 -1.85 14.74
C ASN A 101 14.80 -1.70 13.36
N LYS A 102 14.04 -1.20 12.37
CA LYS A 102 14.41 -1.19 10.94
C LYS A 102 14.35 0.19 10.30
N THR A 103 14.28 1.25 11.10
CA THR A 103 14.13 2.64 10.62
C THR A 103 15.11 3.02 9.51
N GLU A 104 16.42 2.81 9.70
CA GLU A 104 17.44 3.16 8.70
C GLU A 104 17.31 2.35 7.39
N GLU A 105 16.98 1.07 7.51
CA GLU A 105 16.78 0.17 6.37
C GLU A 105 15.50 0.55 5.59
N MET A 106 14.43 0.92 6.30
CA MET A 106 13.19 1.40 5.71
C MET A 106 13.38 2.75 5.05
N TYR A 107 14.06 3.70 5.70
CA TYR A 107 14.33 5.02 5.15
C TYR A 107 15.15 4.92 3.85
N SER A 108 16.23 4.13 3.87
CA SER A 108 17.08 3.96 2.68
C SER A 108 16.29 3.39 1.51
N PHE A 109 15.44 2.39 1.76
CA PHE A 109 14.62 1.78 0.72
C PHE A 109 13.50 2.71 0.21
N LEU A 110 12.81 3.40 1.12
CA LEU A 110 11.78 4.39 0.77
C LEU A 110 12.38 5.50 -0.09
N LYS A 111 13.56 5.99 0.27
CA LYS A 111 14.27 7.00 -0.50
C LYS A 111 14.59 6.51 -1.91
N GLU A 112 15.13 5.30 -2.05
CA GLU A 112 15.41 4.69 -3.36
C GLU A 112 14.13 4.58 -4.22
N VAL A 113 13.06 4.05 -3.64
CA VAL A 113 11.76 3.91 -4.33
C VAL A 113 11.20 5.27 -4.74
N TYR A 114 11.33 6.28 -3.87
CA TYR A 114 10.85 7.62 -4.15
C TYR A 114 11.63 8.29 -5.28
N GLU A 115 12.96 8.32 -5.18
CA GLU A 115 13.85 8.95 -6.17
C GLU A 115 13.71 8.29 -7.55
N LYS A 116 13.55 6.96 -7.59
CA LYS A 116 13.40 6.21 -8.84
C LYS A 116 12.10 6.52 -9.59
N ASN A 117 11.03 6.84 -8.88
CA ASN A 117 9.69 6.97 -9.48
C ASN A 117 9.17 8.42 -9.55
N GLU A 118 9.82 9.33 -8.82
CA GLU A 118 9.48 10.77 -8.75
C GLU A 118 8.01 10.97 -8.35
N TYR A 119 7.64 10.58 -7.13
CA TYR A 119 6.27 10.75 -6.65
C TYR A 119 5.98 12.21 -6.28
N ASP A 120 4.77 12.68 -6.57
CA ASP A 120 4.31 14.01 -6.18
C ASP A 120 3.78 14.01 -4.74
N TRP A 121 3.22 12.88 -4.30
CA TRP A 121 2.65 12.71 -2.97
C TRP A 121 3.03 11.37 -2.35
N VAL A 122 3.17 11.37 -1.03
CA VAL A 122 3.28 10.16 -0.21
C VAL A 122 2.13 10.14 0.78
N LEU A 123 1.43 9.02 0.86
CA LEU A 123 0.37 8.76 1.84
C LEU A 123 0.81 7.62 2.76
N THR A 124 0.84 7.88 4.06
CA THR A 124 1.18 6.91 5.11
C THR A 124 0.29 7.12 6.32
N LEU A 125 0.27 6.16 7.24
CA LEU A 125 -0.35 6.24 8.56
C LEU A 125 0.69 6.46 9.65
#